data_AF-A0A818D908-F1
#
_entry.id   AF-A0A818D908-F1
#
_cell.length_a   1.000
_cell.length_b   1.000
_cell.length_c   1.000
_cell.angle_alpha   90.00
_cell.angle_beta   90.00
_cell.angle_gamma   90.00
#
_symmetry.space_group_name_H-M   'P 1'
#
loop_
_entity.id
_entity.type
_entity.pdbx_description
1 polymer ?
#
loop_
_entity_poly.entity_id
_entity_poly.type
_entity_poly.pdbx_seq_one_letter_code
_entity_poly.pdbx_strand_id
1 'polypeptide(L)'
;KKLPKLKYFSLKSYCRTFYYDSQIASLLRRMSNLEELTLLLAVIRINLTDIDDIHLYDEILIHIPRLNKLMFSITTVMHNIQEKIDLPSNENIQHGFLERGMYQVGSYITKNSSKIRNECYTYSSPYPVDVFVYMASSFSGGKFDAQRKKRYLLPFITFSHIVKLHLNLKHIDYVEQFLYERNAHLPRLLSLQIQYETLSILTNNLTNDSARVHCAKIQCLVIKEPFVCPQNFHSYFPLL
;
A
#
# COMPACT_ATOMS: atom_id res chain seq x y z
N LYS A 1 36.15 -6.01 -23.04
CA LYS A 1 35.09 -6.94 -22.56
C LYS A 1 33.78 -6.16 -22.44
N LYS A 2 32.69 -6.57 -23.10
CA LYS A 2 31.36 -5.98 -22.88
C LYS A 2 30.84 -6.47 -21.52
N LEU A 3 30.42 -5.55 -20.66
CA LEU A 3 29.77 -5.89 -19.40
C LEU A 3 28.42 -6.59 -19.68
N PRO A 4 28.02 -7.56 -18.84
CA PRO A 4 26.70 -8.16 -18.96
C PRO A 4 25.61 -7.08 -18.83
N LYS A 5 24.60 -7.15 -19.70
CA LYS A 5 23.47 -6.22 -19.67
C LYS A 5 22.58 -6.54 -18.47
N LEU A 6 22.22 -5.52 -17.70
CA LEU A 6 21.30 -5.65 -16.58
C LEU A 6 19.90 -6.05 -17.08
N LYS A 7 19.40 -7.19 -16.60
CA LYS A 7 18.09 -7.75 -16.97
C LYS A 7 17.02 -7.56 -15.89
N TYR A 8 17.44 -7.39 -14.63
CA TYR A 8 16.56 -7.31 -13.48
C TYR A 8 16.92 -6.06 -12.68
N PHE A 9 15.91 -5.26 -12.33
CA PHE A 9 16.12 -4.08 -11.51
C PHE A 9 14.94 -3.86 -10.56
N SER A 10 15.26 -3.49 -9.32
CA SER A 10 14.28 -3.13 -8.31
C SER A 10 14.64 -1.76 -7.75
N LEU A 11 13.65 -0.88 -7.68
CA LEU A 11 13.82 0.50 -7.25
C LEU A 11 12.78 0.85 -6.19
N LYS A 12 13.26 1.27 -5.03
CA LYS A 12 12.46 1.86 -3.96
C LYS A 12 12.84 3.32 -3.81
N SER A 13 11.89 4.24 -3.98
CA SER A 13 12.15 5.67 -3.90
C SER A 13 10.99 6.44 -3.27
N TYR A 14 11.34 7.42 -2.45
CA TYR A 14 10.43 8.45 -1.95
C TYR A 14 10.97 9.79 -2.44
N CYS A 15 10.27 10.46 -3.35
CA CYS A 15 10.80 11.65 -4.00
C CYS A 15 9.71 12.67 -4.37
N ARG A 16 10.09 13.93 -4.59
CA ARG A 16 9.18 14.94 -5.19
C ARG A 16 9.14 14.77 -6.70
N THR A 17 8.09 15.27 -7.35
CA THR A 17 7.90 15.25 -8.81
C THR A 17 9.16 15.55 -9.62
N PHE A 18 9.82 16.67 -9.34
CA PHE A 18 11.01 17.07 -10.11
C PHE A 18 12.11 15.99 -10.09
N TYR A 19 12.27 15.29 -8.97
CA TYR A 19 13.25 14.19 -8.84
C TYR A 19 12.77 12.93 -9.55
N TYR A 20 11.47 12.66 -9.56
CA TYR A 20 10.92 11.54 -10.31
C TYR A 20 11.20 11.71 -11.81
N ASP A 21 10.84 12.84 -12.40
CA ASP A 21 10.99 13.04 -13.85
C ASP A 21 12.49 13.11 -14.26
N SER A 22 13.29 13.91 -13.54
CA SER A 22 14.69 14.15 -13.92
C SER A 22 15.66 13.01 -13.59
N GLN A 23 15.37 12.21 -12.54
CA GLN A 23 16.29 11.16 -12.09
C GLN A 23 15.72 9.76 -12.30
N ILE A 24 14.51 9.50 -11.80
CA ILE A 24 13.94 8.15 -11.81
C ILE A 24 13.54 7.74 -13.23
N ALA A 25 12.71 8.54 -13.90
CA ALA A 25 12.29 8.25 -15.28
C ALA A 25 13.51 8.24 -16.22
N SER A 26 14.35 9.27 -16.16
CA SER A 26 15.61 9.36 -16.93
C SER A 26 16.54 8.16 -16.75
N LEU A 27 16.67 7.63 -15.53
CA LEU A 27 17.43 6.42 -15.26
C LEU A 27 16.80 5.21 -15.94
N LEU A 28 15.51 4.99 -15.74
CA LEU A 28 14.79 3.82 -16.26
C LEU A 28 14.75 3.80 -17.79
N ARG A 29 14.61 4.96 -18.46
CA ARG A 29 14.67 5.07 -19.93
C ARG A 29 15.96 4.53 -20.54
N ARG A 30 17.07 4.60 -19.80
CA ARG A 30 18.38 4.13 -20.26
C ARG A 30 18.54 2.62 -20.11
N MET A 31 17.60 1.94 -19.45
CA MET A 31 17.67 0.51 -19.13
C MET A 31 16.91 -0.36 -20.15
N SER A 32 17.12 -0.12 -21.44
CA SER A 32 16.38 -0.78 -22.55
C SER A 32 16.54 -2.30 -22.67
N ASN A 33 17.41 -2.91 -21.86
CA ASN A 33 17.62 -4.36 -21.83
C ASN A 33 16.96 -5.04 -20.63
N LEU A 34 16.24 -4.30 -19.77
CA LEU A 34 15.50 -4.89 -18.66
C LEU A 34 14.41 -5.82 -19.19
N GLU A 35 14.32 -6.97 -18.53
CA GLU A 35 13.30 -8.00 -18.71
C GLU A 35 12.33 -7.96 -17.53
N GLU A 36 12.83 -7.69 -16.31
CA GLU A 36 11.99 -7.51 -15.12
C GLU A 36 12.28 -6.20 -14.38
N LEU A 37 11.21 -5.51 -13.97
CA LEU A 37 11.26 -4.26 -13.21
C LEU A 37 10.32 -4.32 -12.01
N THR A 38 10.85 -3.99 -10.83
CA THR A 38 10.05 -3.77 -9.61
C THR A 38 10.14 -2.32 -9.16
N LEU A 39 9.01 -1.63 -9.02
CA LEU A 39 8.94 -0.22 -8.62
C LEU A 39 8.14 -0.04 -7.33
N LEU A 40 8.78 0.43 -6.27
CA LEU A 40 8.11 0.95 -5.08
C LEU A 40 8.34 2.46 -5.00
N LEU A 41 7.36 3.24 -5.42
CA LEU A 41 7.50 4.68 -5.56
C LEU A 41 6.50 5.41 -4.70
N ALA A 42 6.96 6.45 -4.00
CA ALA A 42 6.10 7.42 -3.35
C ALA A 42 6.48 8.80 -3.88
N VAL A 43 5.61 9.41 -4.67
CA VAL A 43 5.88 10.65 -5.41
C VAL A 43 5.00 11.77 -4.88
N ILE A 44 5.63 12.85 -4.42
CA ILE A 44 4.92 14.07 -4.03
C ILE A 44 4.76 14.97 -5.24
N ARG A 45 3.52 15.12 -5.73
CA ARG A 45 3.16 16.05 -6.79
C ARG A 45 2.61 17.36 -6.22
N ILE A 46 3.25 18.45 -6.64
CA ILE A 46 2.81 19.82 -6.38
C ILE A 46 1.74 20.23 -7.42
N ASN A 47 1.82 19.65 -8.62
CA ASN A 47 0.80 19.79 -9.67
C ASN A 47 -0.20 18.64 -9.59
N LEU A 48 -1.45 18.90 -9.97
CA LEU A 48 -2.63 18.10 -9.61
C LEU A 48 -2.83 16.81 -10.44
N THR A 49 -1.80 16.33 -11.12
CA THR A 49 -1.89 15.13 -11.96
C THR A 49 -1.27 13.93 -11.26
N ASP A 50 -1.99 12.82 -11.28
CA ASP A 50 -1.49 11.53 -10.81
C ASP A 50 -0.34 11.02 -11.70
N ILE A 51 0.46 10.09 -11.18
CA ILE A 51 1.19 9.17 -12.07
C ILE A 51 0.16 8.12 -12.50
N ASP A 52 -0.54 8.46 -13.57
CA ASP A 52 -1.48 7.58 -14.23
C ASP A 52 -0.76 6.58 -15.14
N ASP A 53 -1.56 5.76 -15.80
CA ASP A 53 -1.13 4.78 -16.76
C ASP A 53 -0.46 5.41 -17.98
N ILE A 54 -0.92 6.59 -18.42
CA ILE A 54 -0.32 7.37 -19.51
C ILE A 54 1.12 7.72 -19.12
N HIS A 55 1.30 8.35 -17.96
CA HIS A 55 2.59 8.81 -17.51
C HIS A 55 3.56 7.65 -17.27
N LEU A 56 3.12 6.55 -16.63
CA LEU A 56 3.98 5.38 -16.43
C LEU A 56 4.40 4.78 -17.78
N TYR A 57 3.46 4.67 -18.72
CA TYR A 57 3.72 4.06 -20.02
C TYR A 57 4.65 4.92 -20.90
N ASP A 58 4.26 6.17 -21.12
CA ASP A 58 4.95 7.08 -22.04
C ASP A 58 6.34 7.47 -21.52
N GLU A 59 6.47 7.70 -20.21
CA GLU A 59 7.74 8.20 -19.66
C GLU A 59 8.72 7.09 -19.28
N ILE A 60 8.28 5.84 -19.13
CA ILE A 60 9.13 4.74 -18.68
C ILE A 60 9.02 3.53 -19.61
N LEU A 61 7.82 2.95 -19.75
CA LEU A 61 7.70 1.59 -20.28
C LEU A 61 7.95 1.49 -21.78
N ILE A 62 7.58 2.51 -22.56
CA ILE A 62 7.87 2.56 -24.00
C ILE A 62 9.38 2.49 -24.29
N HIS A 63 10.21 2.90 -23.34
CA HIS A 63 11.68 2.87 -23.45
C HIS A 63 12.33 1.55 -23.00
N ILE A 64 11.53 0.60 -22.48
CA ILE A 64 11.98 -0.70 -22.01
C ILE A 64 11.26 -1.82 -22.79
N PRO A 65 11.53 -1.95 -24.10
CA PRO A 65 10.75 -2.83 -25.00
C PRO A 65 10.91 -4.32 -24.71
N ARG A 66 11.86 -4.72 -23.87
CA ARG A 66 12.10 -6.11 -23.47
C ARG A 66 11.43 -6.48 -22.15
N LEU A 67 10.76 -5.53 -21.51
CA LEU A 67 10.11 -5.75 -20.23
C LEU A 67 8.96 -6.75 -20.40
N ASN A 68 9.09 -7.90 -19.76
CA ASN A 68 8.05 -8.95 -19.76
C ASN A 68 7.37 -9.08 -18.39
N LYS A 69 7.98 -8.50 -17.35
CA LYS A 69 7.44 -8.53 -15.99
C LYS A 69 7.63 -7.18 -15.31
N LEU A 70 6.51 -6.53 -15.03
CA LEU A 70 6.44 -5.30 -14.26
C LEU A 70 5.70 -5.56 -12.96
N MET A 71 6.34 -5.21 -11.85
CA MET A 71 5.75 -5.22 -10.53
C MET A 71 5.84 -3.79 -10.00
N PHE A 72 4.74 -3.21 -9.55
CA PHE A 72 4.77 -1.86 -9.03
C PHE A 72 3.79 -1.61 -7.88
N SER A 73 4.17 -0.66 -7.02
CA SER A 73 3.31 0.06 -6.09
C SER A 73 3.74 1.50 -6.09
N ILE A 74 2.86 2.36 -6.57
CA ILE A 74 3.06 3.79 -6.75
C ILE A 74 2.05 4.51 -5.88
N THR A 75 2.54 5.36 -4.98
CA THR A 75 1.74 6.29 -4.20
C THR A 75 2.00 7.69 -4.72
N THR A 76 0.97 8.34 -5.24
CA THR A 76 1.04 9.76 -5.60
C THR A 76 0.37 10.59 -4.52
N VAL A 77 1.14 11.51 -3.96
CA VAL A 77 0.69 12.46 -2.95
C VAL A 77 0.46 13.79 -3.62
N MET A 78 -0.80 14.23 -3.68
CA MET A 78 -1.20 15.50 -4.27
C MET A 78 -1.42 16.53 -3.18
N HIS A 79 -0.66 17.63 -3.21
CA HIS A 79 -0.87 18.77 -2.31
C HIS A 79 -1.94 19.71 -2.89
N ASN A 80 -3.01 19.94 -2.14
CA ASN A 80 -4.11 20.77 -2.58
C ASN A 80 -3.92 22.20 -2.06
N ILE A 81 -3.49 23.13 -2.93
CA ILE A 81 -3.29 24.54 -2.54
C ILE A 81 -4.59 25.34 -2.75
N GLN A 82 -5.42 25.00 -3.75
CA GLN A 82 -6.76 25.55 -3.93
C GLN A 82 -7.58 24.65 -4.89
N GLU A 83 -8.87 24.51 -4.61
CA GLU A 83 -9.95 23.92 -5.46
C GLU A 83 -10.38 22.45 -5.29
N LYS A 84 -11.68 22.23 -5.53
CA LYS A 84 -12.37 20.93 -5.65
C LYS A 84 -11.85 20.25 -6.92
N ILE A 85 -10.87 19.38 -6.77
CA ILE A 85 -10.40 18.56 -7.88
C ILE A 85 -11.26 17.31 -7.95
N ASP A 86 -11.77 17.04 -9.15
CA ASP A 86 -12.32 15.74 -9.49
C ASP A 86 -11.16 14.74 -9.61
N LEU A 87 -10.81 14.13 -8.48
CA LEU A 87 -9.90 12.99 -8.48
C LEU A 87 -10.50 11.89 -9.37
N PRO A 88 -9.67 11.20 -10.18
CA PRO A 88 -10.16 10.06 -10.96
C PRO A 88 -10.78 9.03 -10.03
N SER A 89 -11.76 8.25 -10.49
CA SER A 89 -12.23 7.12 -9.69
C SER A 89 -11.22 5.97 -9.73
N ASN A 90 -11.30 5.05 -8.77
CA ASN A 90 -10.46 3.86 -8.78
C ASN A 90 -10.65 3.06 -10.09
N GLU A 91 -11.90 2.99 -10.58
CA GLU A 91 -12.27 2.32 -11.83
C GLU A 91 -11.60 3.00 -13.02
N ASN A 92 -11.59 4.33 -13.10
CA ASN A 92 -10.94 5.06 -14.18
C ASN A 92 -9.43 4.80 -14.22
N ILE A 93 -8.77 4.81 -13.05
CA ILE A 93 -7.34 4.50 -12.95
C ILE A 93 -7.10 3.08 -13.46
N GLN A 94 -7.82 2.09 -12.92
CA GLN A 94 -7.62 0.68 -13.29
C GLN A 94 -7.89 0.46 -14.78
N HIS A 95 -8.91 1.12 -15.34
CA HIS A 95 -9.25 1.02 -16.76
C HIS A 95 -8.10 1.47 -17.66
N GLY A 96 -7.43 2.58 -17.35
CA GLY A 96 -6.29 3.05 -18.15
C GLY A 96 -5.14 2.05 -18.21
N PHE A 97 -4.83 1.40 -17.09
CA PHE A 97 -3.83 0.33 -17.05
C PHE A 97 -4.27 -0.90 -17.86
N LEU A 98 -5.55 -1.27 -17.80
CA LEU A 98 -6.09 -2.40 -18.57
C LEU A 98 -6.01 -2.16 -20.08
N GLU A 99 -6.33 -0.95 -20.55
CA GLU A 99 -6.23 -0.57 -21.98
C GLU A 99 -4.79 -0.69 -22.51
N ARG A 100 -3.79 -0.56 -21.62
CA ARG A 100 -2.36 -0.73 -21.94
C ARG A 100 -1.86 -2.15 -21.76
N GLY A 101 -2.74 -3.12 -21.56
CA GLY A 101 -2.41 -4.54 -21.42
C GLY A 101 -1.84 -4.92 -20.05
N MET A 102 -1.94 -4.05 -19.04
CA MET A 102 -1.57 -4.40 -17.66
C MET A 102 -2.75 -5.01 -16.93
N TYR A 103 -2.82 -6.34 -16.97
CA TYR A 103 -3.82 -7.08 -16.24
C TYR A 103 -3.49 -7.11 -14.74
N GLN A 104 -4.52 -7.09 -13.89
CA GLN A 104 -4.41 -7.21 -12.43
C GLN A 104 -3.86 -5.96 -11.72
N VAL A 105 -4.26 -4.75 -12.12
CA VAL A 105 -3.94 -3.52 -11.38
C VAL A 105 -5.02 -3.21 -10.35
N GLY A 106 -4.61 -2.90 -9.11
CA GLY A 106 -5.47 -2.36 -8.07
C GLY A 106 -5.19 -0.88 -7.82
N SER A 107 -6.21 -0.14 -7.39
CA SER A 107 -6.05 1.26 -7.00
C SER A 107 -6.95 1.63 -5.83
N TYR A 108 -6.51 2.62 -5.03
CA TYR A 108 -7.34 3.25 -4.01
C TYR A 108 -6.94 4.69 -3.75
N ILE A 109 -7.93 5.53 -3.48
CA ILE A 109 -7.74 6.95 -3.22
C ILE A 109 -8.11 7.27 -1.78
N THR A 110 -7.25 8.05 -1.12
CA THR A 110 -7.44 8.52 0.25
C THR A 110 -7.60 10.05 0.21
N LYS A 111 -8.68 10.53 0.80
CA LYS A 111 -8.95 11.96 0.96
C LYS A 111 -8.70 12.31 2.42
N ASN A 112 -7.70 13.15 2.70
CA ASN A 112 -7.49 13.63 4.06
C ASN A 112 -8.53 14.71 4.38
N SER A 113 -9.31 14.49 5.44
CA SER A 113 -10.36 15.42 5.89
C SER A 113 -9.80 16.80 6.31
N SER A 114 -8.49 16.93 6.53
CA SER A 114 -7.83 18.21 6.78
C SER A 114 -7.57 19.07 5.53
N LYS A 115 -8.12 18.68 4.36
CA LYS A 115 -8.15 19.44 3.07
C LYS A 115 -6.82 19.70 2.36
N ILE A 116 -5.67 19.35 2.94
CA ILE A 116 -4.36 19.77 2.38
C ILE A 116 -3.72 18.69 1.48
N ARG A 117 -4.16 17.42 1.57
CA ARG A 117 -3.49 16.30 0.91
C ARG A 117 -4.46 15.21 0.47
N ASN A 118 -4.38 14.85 -0.81
CA ASN A 118 -5.00 13.64 -1.36
C ASN A 118 -3.89 12.65 -1.71
N GLU A 119 -4.19 11.36 -1.63
CA GLU A 119 -3.25 10.32 -2.00
C GLU A 119 -3.94 9.33 -2.94
N CYS A 120 -3.30 9.06 -4.07
CA CYS A 120 -3.67 7.98 -4.96
C CYS A 120 -2.66 6.84 -4.82
N TYR A 121 -3.15 5.62 -4.73
CA TYR A 121 -2.33 4.42 -4.68
C TYR A 121 -2.70 3.54 -5.86
N THR A 122 -1.70 3.09 -6.60
CA THR A 122 -1.86 2.18 -7.74
C THR A 122 -0.80 1.09 -7.65
N TYR A 123 -1.18 -0.17 -7.84
CA TYR A 123 -0.26 -1.30 -7.72
C TYR A 123 -0.63 -2.45 -8.67
N SER A 124 0.37 -3.19 -9.14
CA SER A 124 0.17 -4.48 -9.81
C SER A 124 -0.25 -5.56 -8.80
N SER A 125 -0.94 -6.60 -9.22
CA SER A 125 -1.22 -7.78 -8.40
C SER A 125 -0.71 -9.03 -9.14
N PRO A 126 -0.08 -10.00 -8.45
CA PRO A 126 0.38 -9.91 -7.06
C PRO A 126 1.62 -9.00 -6.97
N TYR A 127 1.63 -8.05 -6.03
CA TYR A 127 2.83 -7.27 -5.71
C TYR A 127 3.39 -7.71 -4.33
N PRO A 128 4.65 -8.16 -4.25
CA PRO A 128 5.27 -8.60 -3.02
C PRO A 128 5.66 -7.36 -2.21
N VAL A 129 4.66 -6.78 -1.56
CA VAL A 129 4.88 -5.71 -0.59
C VAL A 129 5.41 -6.33 0.70
N ASP A 130 6.58 -5.90 1.15
CA ASP A 130 7.10 -6.15 2.49
C ASP A 130 6.54 -5.15 3.52
N VAL A 131 6.15 -3.95 3.09
CA VAL A 131 5.61 -2.85 3.92
C VAL A 131 4.35 -2.22 3.31
N PHE A 132 3.18 -2.46 3.91
CA PHE A 132 1.93 -1.81 3.50
C PHE A 132 1.73 -0.51 4.28
N VAL A 133 1.84 0.62 3.59
CA VAL A 133 1.80 1.96 4.17
C VAL A 133 0.47 2.60 3.80
N TYR A 134 -0.39 2.83 4.80
CA TYR A 134 -1.70 3.50 4.68
C TYR A 134 -2.73 2.75 3.82
N MET A 135 -3.31 1.67 4.34
CA MET A 135 -4.61 1.25 3.84
C MET A 135 -5.63 2.33 4.17
N ALA A 136 -6.43 2.74 3.20
CA ALA A 136 -7.61 3.57 3.44
C ALA A 136 -8.87 2.75 3.18
N SER A 137 -10.01 3.34 3.49
CA SER A 137 -11.33 2.72 3.35
C SER A 137 -11.75 2.34 1.92
N SER A 138 -10.86 2.56 0.95
CA SER A 138 -11.04 2.38 -0.49
C SER A 138 -10.18 1.26 -1.08
N PHE A 139 -9.43 0.50 -0.26
CA PHE A 139 -8.66 -0.67 -0.73
C PHE A 139 -9.59 -1.67 -1.43
N SER A 140 -9.23 -2.13 -2.63
CA SER A 140 -10.08 -2.94 -3.52
C SER A 140 -10.22 -4.42 -3.08
N GLY A 141 -10.37 -4.65 -1.77
CA GLY A 141 -11.03 -5.82 -1.18
C GLY A 141 -12.52 -5.57 -0.88
N GLY A 142 -13.06 -4.45 -1.35
CA GLY A 142 -14.41 -3.96 -1.06
C GLY A 142 -14.40 -2.93 0.07
N LYS A 143 -15.38 -2.01 0.06
CA LYS A 143 -15.72 -1.26 1.28
C LYS A 143 -16.02 -2.31 2.34
N PHE A 144 -15.20 -2.40 3.39
CA PHE A 144 -15.55 -3.12 4.60
C PHE A 144 -16.63 -2.33 5.33
N ASP A 145 -17.82 -2.38 4.76
CA ASP A 145 -18.99 -1.66 5.22
C ASP A 145 -19.46 -2.41 6.48
N ALA A 146 -19.04 -1.94 7.67
CA ALA A 146 -19.43 -2.51 8.95
C ALA A 146 -20.96 -2.60 9.14
N GLN A 147 -21.72 -1.88 8.30
CA GLN A 147 -23.19 -1.89 8.31
C GLN A 147 -23.82 -2.91 7.35
N ARG A 148 -23.05 -3.57 6.47
CA ARG A 148 -23.58 -4.63 5.61
C ARG A 148 -23.57 -5.98 6.34
N LYS A 149 -24.60 -6.20 7.17
CA LYS A 149 -25.00 -7.52 7.71
C LYS A 149 -25.36 -8.57 6.62
N LYS A 150 -25.21 -8.27 5.33
CA LYS A 150 -25.41 -9.22 4.25
C LYS A 150 -24.08 -9.86 3.87
N ARG A 151 -23.97 -11.15 4.23
CA ARG A 151 -22.92 -12.11 3.85
C ARG A 151 -22.72 -12.19 2.33
N TYR A 152 -22.08 -11.20 1.74
CA TYR A 152 -21.33 -11.44 0.52
C TYR A 152 -19.98 -11.95 0.96
N LEU A 153 -19.66 -13.19 0.60
CA LEU A 153 -18.34 -13.78 0.76
C LEU A 153 -17.36 -12.92 -0.04
N LEU A 154 -16.76 -11.92 0.61
CA LEU A 154 -15.60 -11.26 0.03
C LEU A 154 -14.53 -12.34 -0.14
N PRO A 155 -13.79 -12.35 -1.26
CA PRO A 155 -12.69 -13.29 -1.44
C PRO A 155 -11.72 -13.16 -0.27
N PHE A 156 -11.38 -14.27 0.36
CA PHE A 156 -10.37 -14.28 1.42
C PHE A 156 -9.02 -13.93 0.79
N ILE A 157 -8.48 -12.75 1.09
CA ILE A 157 -7.25 -12.25 0.48
C ILE A 157 -6.06 -12.66 1.33
N THR A 158 -5.13 -13.45 0.78
CA THR A 158 -3.87 -13.75 1.48
C THR A 158 -2.76 -12.84 0.98
N PHE A 159 -2.15 -12.11 1.91
CA PHE A 159 -0.99 -11.28 1.69
C PHE A 159 0.27 -12.00 2.18
N SER A 160 0.74 -12.96 1.39
CA SER A 160 1.83 -13.88 1.75
C SER A 160 3.19 -13.21 2.04
N HIS A 161 3.36 -11.94 1.66
CA HIS A 161 4.66 -11.25 1.70
C HIS A 161 4.69 -10.06 2.65
N ILE A 162 3.56 -9.62 3.21
CA ILE A 162 3.54 -8.46 4.10
C ILE A 162 4.18 -8.84 5.43
N VAL A 163 5.28 -8.15 5.75
CA VAL A 163 6.02 -8.32 7.01
C VAL A 163 5.76 -7.15 7.96
N LYS A 164 5.50 -5.96 7.42
CA LYS A 164 5.19 -4.76 8.19
C LYS A 164 3.87 -4.15 7.77
N LEU A 165 3.02 -3.83 8.74
CA LEU A 165 1.71 -3.23 8.53
C LEU A 165 1.60 -1.92 9.30
N HIS A 166 1.40 -0.82 8.59
CA HIS A 166 1.23 0.50 9.17
C HIS A 166 -0.24 0.94 9.10
N LEU A 167 -0.93 0.81 10.22
CA LEU A 167 -2.34 1.15 10.39
C LEU A 167 -2.45 2.55 11.00
N ASN A 168 -2.44 3.56 10.13
CA ASN A 168 -2.81 4.93 10.48
C ASN A 168 -4.28 5.18 10.10
N LEU A 169 -5.15 4.31 10.60
CA LEU A 169 -6.52 4.19 10.13
C LEU A 169 -7.48 4.99 11.02
N LYS A 170 -8.41 5.69 10.40
CA LYS A 170 -9.62 6.21 11.08
C LYS A 170 -10.73 5.15 11.23
N HIS A 171 -10.56 3.97 10.62
CA HIS A 171 -11.57 2.92 10.56
C HIS A 171 -11.03 1.64 11.19
N ILE A 172 -11.55 1.33 12.38
CA ILE A 172 -11.21 0.16 13.21
C ILE A 172 -11.47 -1.18 12.49
N ASP A 173 -12.44 -1.21 11.58
CA ASP A 173 -12.88 -2.43 10.88
C ASP A 173 -11.77 -3.09 10.04
N TYR A 174 -10.87 -2.30 9.45
CA TYR A 174 -9.75 -2.83 8.65
C TYR A 174 -8.74 -3.53 9.56
N VAL A 175 -8.43 -2.92 10.70
CA VAL A 175 -7.51 -3.49 11.69
C VAL A 175 -8.09 -4.79 12.24
N GLU A 176 -9.40 -4.82 12.52
CA GLU A 176 -10.09 -6.04 12.97
C GLU A 176 -9.88 -7.17 11.95
N GLN A 177 -10.03 -6.90 10.66
CA GLN A 177 -9.89 -7.96 9.65
C GLN A 177 -8.50 -8.56 9.57
N PHE A 178 -7.45 -7.75 9.80
CA PHE A 178 -6.07 -8.23 9.80
C PHE A 178 -5.69 -8.94 11.10
N LEU A 179 -6.13 -8.41 12.25
CA LEU A 179 -5.82 -9.01 13.55
C LEU A 179 -6.62 -10.28 13.83
N TYR A 180 -7.80 -10.44 13.23
CA TYR A 180 -8.67 -11.60 13.42
C TYR A 180 -8.76 -12.51 12.18
N GLU A 181 -7.96 -12.25 11.15
CA GLU A 181 -7.94 -13.00 9.89
C GLU A 181 -9.34 -13.24 9.28
N ARG A 182 -10.26 -12.27 9.38
CA ARG A 182 -11.67 -12.49 8.95
C ARG A 182 -11.82 -12.60 7.44
N ASN A 183 -11.28 -11.63 6.71
CA ASN A 183 -11.32 -11.59 5.23
C ASN A 183 -9.93 -11.40 4.61
N ALA A 184 -8.91 -11.22 5.44
CA ALA A 184 -7.54 -11.01 4.99
C ALA A 184 -6.54 -11.73 5.90
N HIS A 185 -5.57 -12.41 5.32
CA HIS A 185 -4.56 -13.16 6.06
C HIS A 185 -3.16 -12.62 5.79
N LEU A 186 -2.41 -12.36 6.86
CA LEU A 186 -1.05 -11.84 6.84
C LEU A 186 -0.10 -12.83 7.51
N PRO A 187 0.20 -13.99 6.88
CA PRO A 187 0.94 -15.09 7.52
C PRO A 187 2.35 -14.71 7.99
N ARG A 188 2.91 -13.62 7.47
CA ARG A 188 4.28 -13.16 7.75
C ARG A 188 4.33 -11.83 8.49
N LEU A 189 3.24 -11.36 9.07
CA LEU A 189 3.24 -10.10 9.80
C LEU A 189 4.13 -10.18 11.04
N LEU A 190 5.22 -9.43 11.05
CA LEU A 190 6.16 -9.34 12.17
C LEU A 190 6.18 -7.95 12.80
N SER A 191 5.80 -6.90 12.07
CA SER A 191 5.78 -5.53 12.58
C SER A 191 4.41 -4.88 12.39
N LEU A 192 3.87 -4.35 13.47
CA LEU A 192 2.60 -3.65 13.50
C LEU A 192 2.81 -2.22 14.03
N GLN A 193 2.39 -1.24 13.25
CA GLN A 193 2.27 0.14 13.71
C GLN A 193 0.79 0.52 13.81
N ILE A 194 0.31 0.89 14.99
CA ILE A 194 -1.11 1.11 15.30
C ILE A 194 -1.27 2.16 16.41
N GLN A 195 -2.44 2.80 16.48
CA GLN A 195 -2.81 3.64 17.63
C GLN A 195 -3.20 2.79 18.84
N TYR A 196 -2.80 3.20 20.05
CA TYR A 196 -3.08 2.42 21.26
C TYR A 196 -4.59 2.24 21.49
N GLU A 197 -5.37 3.30 21.30
CA GLU A 197 -6.83 3.27 21.45
C GLU A 197 -7.46 2.21 20.55
N THR A 198 -7.06 2.15 19.27
CA THR A 198 -7.55 1.14 18.34
C THR A 198 -7.17 -0.27 18.77
N LEU A 199 -5.93 -0.48 19.22
CA LEU A 199 -5.47 -1.77 19.72
C LEU A 199 -6.25 -2.19 20.97
N SER A 200 -6.46 -1.28 21.92
CA SER A 200 -7.22 -1.50 23.14
C SER A 200 -8.67 -1.88 22.84
N ILE A 201 -9.37 -1.15 21.97
CA ILE A 201 -10.75 -1.46 21.61
C ILE A 201 -10.84 -2.86 20.99
N LEU A 202 -9.98 -3.15 20.02
CA LEU A 202 -10.02 -4.44 19.31
C LEU A 202 -9.71 -5.61 20.21
N THR A 203 -8.71 -5.48 21.07
CA THR A 203 -8.27 -6.56 21.96
C THR A 203 -9.07 -6.63 23.26
N ASN A 204 -10.07 -5.74 23.43
CA ASN A 204 -10.76 -5.51 24.69
C ASN A 204 -9.78 -5.31 25.87
N ASN A 205 -8.91 -4.31 25.75
CA ASN A 205 -7.81 -4.05 26.69
C ASN A 205 -6.90 -5.27 26.91
N LEU A 206 -6.56 -5.98 25.83
CA LEU A 206 -5.74 -7.20 25.89
C LEU A 206 -6.36 -8.28 26.80
N THR A 207 -7.65 -8.55 26.60
CA THR A 207 -8.36 -9.67 27.24
C THR A 207 -9.08 -10.60 26.24
N ASN A 208 -9.20 -10.21 24.97
CA ASN A 208 -9.73 -11.07 23.91
C ASN A 208 -8.69 -12.07 23.36
N ASP A 209 -8.80 -13.34 23.76
CA ASP A 209 -7.86 -14.42 23.37
C ASP A 209 -7.76 -14.64 21.85
N SER A 210 -8.79 -14.31 21.07
CA SER A 210 -8.78 -14.52 19.62
C SER A 210 -7.74 -13.65 18.92
N ALA A 211 -7.57 -12.40 19.37
CA ALA A 211 -6.51 -11.52 18.86
C ALA A 211 -5.12 -11.94 19.34
N ARG A 212 -5.03 -12.61 20.51
CA ARG A 212 -3.76 -13.00 21.13
C ARG A 212 -2.91 -13.89 20.21
N VAL A 213 -3.54 -14.82 19.50
CA VAL A 213 -2.85 -15.77 18.60
C VAL A 213 -2.08 -15.05 17.48
N HIS A 214 -2.65 -13.97 16.93
CA HIS A 214 -2.03 -13.22 15.85
C HIS A 214 -1.04 -12.17 16.39
N CYS A 215 -1.37 -11.51 17.50
CA CYS A 215 -0.44 -10.62 18.19
C CYS A 215 0.83 -11.33 18.66
N ALA A 216 0.73 -12.62 19.02
CA ALA A 216 1.86 -13.40 19.52
C ALA A 216 3.01 -13.56 18.49
N LYS A 217 2.73 -13.34 17.20
CA LYS A 217 3.71 -13.41 16.11
C LYS A 217 4.45 -12.08 15.88
N ILE A 218 3.97 -10.98 16.48
CA ILE A 218 4.52 -9.64 16.30
C ILE A 218 5.83 -9.50 17.09
N GLN A 219 6.90 -9.15 16.37
CA GLN A 219 8.25 -8.90 16.89
C GLN A 219 8.58 -7.41 17.00
N CYS A 220 7.74 -6.53 16.43
CA CYS A 220 7.92 -5.09 16.54
C CYS A 220 6.56 -4.39 16.57
N LEU A 221 6.21 -3.79 17.71
CA LEU A 221 5.00 -2.99 17.87
C LEU A 221 5.38 -1.51 18.00
N VAL A 222 4.87 -0.68 17.10
CA VAL A 222 5.05 0.77 17.13
C VAL A 222 3.72 1.42 17.50
N ILE A 223 3.65 1.97 18.70
CA ILE A 223 2.51 2.75 19.19
C ILE A 223 2.83 4.23 19.00
N LYS A 224 1.91 4.99 18.42
CA LYS A 224 2.14 6.41 18.10
C LYS A 224 2.00 7.34 19.30
N GLU A 225 1.17 6.97 20.25
CA GLU A 225 0.84 7.76 21.44
C GLU A 225 1.69 7.34 22.65
N PRO A 226 1.80 8.19 23.68
CA PRO A 226 2.37 7.78 24.97
C PRO A 226 1.68 6.51 25.47
N PHE A 227 2.49 5.49 25.74
CA PHE A 227 2.01 4.14 26.05
C PHE A 227 2.47 3.73 27.44
N VAL A 228 1.52 3.34 28.28
CA VAL A 228 1.80 2.67 29.56
C VAL A 228 1.50 1.19 29.34
N CYS A 229 2.49 0.34 29.62
CA CYS A 229 2.39 -1.10 29.43
C CYS A 229 1.27 -1.69 30.32
N PRO A 230 0.17 -2.20 29.76
CA PRO A 230 -0.90 -2.83 30.53
C PRO A 230 -0.47 -4.20 31.06
N GLN A 231 -1.13 -4.68 32.12
CA GLN A 231 -0.73 -5.91 32.83
C GLN A 231 -0.63 -7.15 31.93
N ASN A 232 -1.51 -7.27 30.92
CA ASN A 232 -1.54 -8.43 30.01
C ASN A 232 -0.64 -8.26 28.77
N PHE A 233 0.15 -7.19 28.68
CA PHE A 233 0.91 -6.87 27.47
C PHE A 233 1.79 -8.00 26.97
N HIS A 234 2.66 -8.54 27.82
CA HIS A 234 3.57 -9.61 27.44
C HIS A 234 2.88 -10.95 27.14
N SER A 235 1.63 -11.13 27.60
CA SER A 235 0.82 -12.30 27.20
C SER A 235 0.32 -12.19 25.75
N TYR A 236 0.15 -10.96 25.24
CA TYR A 236 -0.24 -10.69 23.85
C TYR A 236 0.93 -10.56 22.90
N PHE A 237 2.05 -10.03 23.40
CA PHE A 237 3.23 -9.75 22.62
C PHE A 237 4.47 -10.37 23.29
N PRO A 238 4.57 -11.71 23.34
CA PRO A 238 5.66 -12.41 24.03
C PRO A 238 7.02 -12.28 23.33
N LEU A 239 7.05 -11.74 22.10
CA LEU A 239 8.27 -11.53 21.32
C LEU A 239 8.79 -10.07 21.41
N LEU A 240 8.16 -9.23 22.24
CA LEU A 240 8.55 -7.81 22.48
C LEU A 240 9.23 -7.61 23.83
#